data_AF-A0A951FFH1-F1
#
_entry.id   AF-A0A951FFH1-F1
#
_cell.length_a   1.000
_cell.length_b   1.000
_cell.length_c   1.000
_cell.angle_alpha   90.00
_cell.angle_beta   90.00
_cell.angle_gamma   90.00
#
_symmetry.space_group_name_H-M   'P 1'
#
loop_
_entity.id
_entity.type
_entity.pdbx_description
1 polymer ?
#
loop_
_entity_poly.entity_id
_entity_poly.type
_entity_poly.pdbx_seq_one_letter_code
_entity_poly.pdbx_strand_id
1 'polypeptide(L)'
;MPFVLGWLRALPLLAALGLLRWLPRIAETPLTGAWPLPWRLDALTLCFAIALPLGVAFLPLGWRDTLKALVALGLLTAVAGEHLLLLPLALIVIGGLLWSWRWLLAGGLLTAGLGLIWLSGGSTWPAPTTATAVTSPAFLLILLSCSIGLNSYPIALLRQSPDPLRQALQPIWLLPLIRTIEWGPWNSGWTLAALLLGGVTVLWAGSTALWANDRAQRIERILSTWLGMALACVGLLTTVGIAAALWQLLAYALGLHLLLRSERWGWWAGPVPPAVGFVAAWLAQGATAASGAFLLSGIFWLATLLSSIAILRLRSEAQISPKLSIPSAISIGLALLLGVLSPLPLRWLMLPAIEPLQGGLTPFGLLDIWPWVGIAALDAGHRRVAVLPSIAVFVLALVVVALAWLLARVFGWVRLETDEEQAPDEQPDLWEQLRQQVWWIKGPKRRG
;
A
#
# COMPACT_ATOMS: atom_id res chain seq x y z
N MET A 1 -3.83 -10.88 30.02
CA MET A 1 -4.25 -9.64 29.33
C MET A 1 -3.87 -9.51 27.86
N PRO A 2 -2.60 -9.73 27.40
CA PRO A 2 -2.23 -9.47 26.00
C PRO A 2 -2.96 -10.38 24.99
N PHE A 3 -3.33 -11.59 25.41
CA PHE A 3 -4.10 -12.53 24.60
C PHE A 3 -5.53 -12.04 24.30
N VAL A 4 -6.24 -11.55 25.33
CA VAL A 4 -7.62 -11.02 25.19
C VAL A 4 -7.67 -9.81 24.26
N LEU A 5 -6.68 -8.91 24.38
CA LEU A 5 -6.50 -7.77 23.48
C LEU A 5 -6.29 -8.19 22.03
N GLY A 6 -5.51 -9.25 21.80
CA GLY A 6 -5.29 -9.83 20.46
C GLY A 6 -6.61 -10.27 19.81
N TRP A 7 -7.44 -11.01 20.55
CA TRP A 7 -8.74 -11.46 20.05
C TRP A 7 -9.70 -10.32 19.77
N LEU A 8 -9.80 -9.34 20.68
CA LEU A 8 -10.66 -8.17 20.49
C LEU A 8 -10.33 -7.42 19.19
N ARG A 9 -9.04 -7.24 18.88
CA ARG A 9 -8.60 -6.59 17.63
C ARG A 9 -8.84 -7.44 16.38
N ALA A 10 -8.91 -8.75 16.52
CA ALA A 10 -9.19 -9.66 15.41
C ALA A 10 -10.68 -9.73 15.07
N LEU A 11 -11.58 -9.36 15.98
CA LEU A 11 -13.04 -9.45 15.75
C LEU A 11 -13.51 -8.72 14.48
N PRO A 12 -13.09 -7.47 14.18
CA PRO A 12 -13.52 -6.80 12.96
C PRO A 12 -13.01 -7.50 11.69
N LEU A 13 -11.80 -8.08 11.74
CA LEU A 13 -11.26 -8.87 10.64
C LEU A 13 -12.06 -10.16 10.44
N LEU A 14 -12.37 -10.88 11.53
CA LEU A 14 -13.19 -12.09 11.47
C LEU A 14 -14.60 -11.80 10.94
N ALA A 15 -15.20 -10.68 11.35
CA ALA A 15 -16.48 -10.22 10.82
C ALA A 15 -16.40 -9.93 9.32
N ALA A 16 -15.37 -9.22 8.86
CA ALA A 16 -15.15 -8.92 7.44
C ALA A 16 -14.88 -10.19 6.61
N LEU A 17 -14.09 -11.14 7.13
CA LEU A 17 -13.90 -12.44 6.49
C LEU A 17 -15.21 -13.25 6.44
N GLY A 18 -16.04 -13.16 7.47
CA GLY A 18 -17.37 -13.76 7.49
C GLY A 18 -18.31 -13.18 6.43
N LEU A 19 -18.09 -11.93 5.99
CA LEU A 19 -18.84 -11.32 4.89
C LEU A 19 -18.45 -11.86 3.51
N LEU A 20 -17.26 -12.48 3.35
CA LEU A 20 -16.84 -13.09 2.07
C LEU A 20 -17.80 -14.18 1.60
N ARG A 21 -18.54 -14.84 2.49
CA ARG A 21 -19.56 -15.83 2.09
C ARG A 21 -20.68 -15.21 1.24
N TRP A 22 -20.91 -13.91 1.35
CA TRP A 22 -21.92 -13.17 0.60
C TRP A 22 -21.36 -12.53 -0.67
N LEU A 23 -20.05 -12.63 -0.90
CA LEU A 23 -19.36 -12.01 -2.04
C LEU A 23 -19.97 -12.37 -3.40
N PRO A 24 -20.37 -13.63 -3.70
CA PRO A 24 -21.03 -13.94 -4.97
C PRO A 24 -22.31 -13.14 -5.18
N ARG A 25 -23.10 -12.97 -4.12
CA ARG A 25 -24.35 -12.19 -4.16
C ARG A 25 -24.09 -10.69 -4.29
N ILE A 26 -23.08 -10.19 -3.55
CA ILE A 26 -22.67 -8.79 -3.56
C ILE A 26 -22.09 -8.37 -4.91
N ALA A 27 -21.40 -9.29 -5.60
CA ALA A 27 -20.83 -9.06 -6.92
C ALA A 27 -21.92 -8.84 -7.98
N GLU A 28 -22.98 -9.65 -7.96
CA GLU A 28 -24.11 -9.51 -8.90
C GLU A 28 -24.97 -8.29 -8.58
N THR A 29 -25.30 -8.11 -7.29
CA THR A 29 -26.14 -7.01 -6.84
C THR A 29 -25.64 -6.49 -5.49
N PRO A 30 -25.31 -5.20 -5.36
CA PRO A 30 -24.87 -4.67 -4.08
C PRO A 30 -25.99 -4.84 -3.04
N LEU A 31 -25.63 -5.28 -1.84
CA LEU A 31 -26.61 -5.41 -0.76
C LEU A 31 -26.91 -4.00 -0.23
N THR A 32 -28.19 -3.61 -0.24
CA THR A 32 -28.62 -2.31 0.24
C THR A 32 -29.63 -2.43 1.37
N GLY A 33 -29.71 -1.39 2.19
CA GLY A 33 -30.73 -1.28 3.23
C GLY A 33 -30.93 0.16 3.66
N ALA A 34 -32.05 0.43 4.32
CA ALA A 34 -32.49 1.80 4.63
C ALA A 34 -32.28 2.23 6.09
N TRP A 35 -32.04 1.29 7.03
CA TRP A 35 -32.01 1.58 8.46
C TRP A 35 -30.62 1.40 9.08
N PRO A 36 -30.14 2.32 9.93
CA PRO A 36 -30.72 3.64 10.27
C PRO A 36 -30.46 4.75 9.23
N LEU A 37 -29.58 4.50 8.27
CA LEU A 37 -29.31 5.34 7.09
C LEU A 37 -29.19 4.43 5.86
N PRO A 38 -29.41 4.95 4.64
CA PRO A 38 -29.15 4.20 3.42
C PRO A 38 -27.71 3.68 3.39
N TRP A 39 -27.56 2.37 3.27
CA TRP A 39 -26.28 1.69 3.19
C TRP A 39 -26.23 0.77 1.97
N ARG A 40 -25.03 0.62 1.42
CA ARG A 40 -24.66 -0.19 0.27
C ARG A 40 -23.37 -0.93 0.60
N LEU A 41 -23.46 -2.26 0.68
CA LEU A 41 -22.32 -3.15 0.78
C LEU A 41 -22.03 -3.71 -0.62
N ASP A 42 -20.93 -3.26 -1.21
CA ASP A 42 -20.36 -3.79 -2.44
C ASP A 42 -18.96 -4.38 -2.21
N ALA A 43 -18.42 -5.01 -3.24
CA ALA A 43 -17.11 -5.66 -3.18
C ALA A 43 -15.97 -4.67 -2.91
N LEU A 44 -16.07 -3.42 -3.35
CA LEU A 44 -15.08 -2.37 -3.06
C LEU A 44 -15.05 -2.03 -1.56
N THR A 45 -16.22 -1.81 -0.96
CA THR A 45 -16.33 -1.64 0.50
C THR A 45 -15.79 -2.86 1.24
N LEU A 46 -16.05 -4.07 0.75
CA LEU A 46 -15.55 -5.29 1.37
C LEU A 46 -14.02 -5.40 1.32
N CYS A 47 -13.37 -4.99 0.22
CA CYS A 47 -11.91 -4.92 0.12
C CYS A 47 -11.31 -4.06 1.24
N PHE A 48 -11.86 -2.87 1.47
CA PHE A 48 -11.41 -1.97 2.55
C PHE A 48 -11.76 -2.51 3.94
N ALA A 49 -12.95 -3.12 4.08
CA ALA A 49 -13.38 -3.77 5.32
C ALA A 49 -12.51 -4.96 5.71
N ILE A 50 -11.78 -5.57 4.77
CA ILE A 50 -10.77 -6.61 5.07
C ILE A 50 -9.41 -5.96 5.34
N ALA A 51 -8.94 -5.09 4.44
CA ALA A 51 -7.59 -4.52 4.51
C ALA A 51 -7.34 -3.70 5.79
N LEU A 52 -8.30 -2.87 6.22
CA LEU A 52 -8.12 -1.99 7.38
C LEU A 52 -8.09 -2.76 8.71
N PRO A 53 -9.04 -3.66 9.01
CA PRO A 53 -8.92 -4.56 10.17
C PRO A 53 -7.69 -5.46 10.11
N LEU A 54 -7.27 -5.91 8.93
CA LEU A 54 -6.05 -6.70 8.79
C LEU A 54 -4.83 -5.93 9.29
N GLY A 55 -4.75 -4.63 8.94
CA GLY A 55 -3.69 -3.74 9.42
C GLY A 55 -3.72 -3.51 10.93
N VAL A 56 -4.90 -3.52 11.56
CA VAL A 56 -5.09 -3.29 13.01
C VAL A 56 -4.91 -4.57 13.84
N ALA A 57 -5.39 -5.72 13.36
CA ALA A 57 -5.51 -6.97 14.12
C ALA A 57 -4.19 -7.41 14.76
N PHE A 58 -3.09 -7.19 14.04
CA PHE A 58 -1.76 -7.64 14.44
C PHE A 58 -0.90 -6.55 15.12
N LEU A 59 -1.38 -5.31 15.24
CA LEU A 59 -0.58 -4.25 15.85
C LEU A 59 -0.32 -4.49 17.36
N PRO A 60 0.85 -4.11 17.88
CA PRO A 60 1.15 -4.15 19.31
C PRO A 60 0.51 -2.98 20.08
N LEU A 61 -0.81 -2.87 20.07
CA LEU A 61 -1.54 -1.78 20.75
C LEU A 61 -1.80 -2.07 22.23
N GLY A 62 -1.80 -1.02 23.06
CA GLY A 62 -2.31 -1.05 24.43
C GLY A 62 -3.85 -1.07 24.49
N TRP A 63 -4.42 -1.15 25.69
CA TRP A 63 -5.89 -1.20 25.87
C TRP A 63 -6.61 0.05 25.33
N ARG A 64 -6.10 1.25 25.67
CA ARG A 64 -6.68 2.51 25.20
C ARG A 64 -6.67 2.62 23.68
N ASP A 65 -5.55 2.29 23.04
CA ASP A 65 -5.44 2.35 21.58
C ASP A 65 -6.23 1.23 20.88
N THR A 66 -6.40 0.08 21.54
CA THR A 66 -7.30 -0.97 21.05
C THR A 66 -8.75 -0.49 21.04
N LEU A 67 -9.21 0.18 22.10
CA LEU A 67 -10.55 0.79 22.11
C LEU A 67 -10.69 1.86 21.03
N LYS A 68 -9.69 2.75 20.87
CA LYS A 68 -9.69 3.75 19.80
C LYS A 68 -9.77 3.09 18.42
N ALA A 69 -9.03 2.00 18.21
CA ALA A 69 -9.03 1.26 16.96
C ALA A 69 -10.40 0.63 16.66
N LEU A 70 -11.04 0.03 17.67
CA LEU A 70 -12.39 -0.54 17.54
C LEU A 70 -13.44 0.54 17.25
N VAL A 71 -13.36 1.69 17.93
CA VAL A 71 -14.24 2.83 17.66
C VAL A 71 -14.00 3.36 16.24
N ALA A 72 -12.74 3.50 15.82
CA ALA A 72 -12.42 3.96 14.47
C ALA A 72 -12.91 2.99 13.39
N LEU A 73 -12.67 1.69 13.55
CA LEU A 73 -13.18 0.66 12.63
C LEU A 73 -14.72 0.59 12.64
N GLY A 74 -15.35 0.81 13.80
CA GLY A 74 -16.80 0.93 13.91
C GLY A 74 -17.35 2.15 13.17
N LEU A 75 -16.70 3.31 13.28
CA LEU A 75 -17.07 4.51 12.51
C LEU A 75 -16.86 4.32 11.01
N LEU A 76 -15.89 3.49 10.61
CA LEU A 76 -15.64 3.16 9.21
C LEU A 76 -16.71 2.27 8.58
N THR A 77 -17.74 1.81 9.32
CA THR A 77 -18.97 1.31 8.68
C THR A 77 -19.65 2.41 7.84
N ALA A 78 -19.31 3.69 8.05
CA ALA A 78 -19.69 4.80 7.18
C ALA A 78 -19.23 4.62 5.73
N VAL A 79 -18.23 3.77 5.45
CA VAL A 79 -17.83 3.37 4.10
C VAL A 79 -18.98 2.68 3.34
N ALA A 80 -19.84 1.97 4.06
CA ALA A 80 -21.04 1.38 3.49
C ALA A 80 -22.19 2.40 3.36
N GLY A 81 -22.08 3.63 3.85
CA GLY A 81 -23.15 4.61 3.72
C GLY A 81 -23.23 5.17 2.30
N GLU A 82 -24.45 5.31 1.78
CA GLU A 82 -24.65 5.87 0.43
C GLU A 82 -24.48 7.39 0.41
N HIS A 83 -24.66 8.07 1.54
CA HIS A 83 -24.60 9.52 1.62
C HIS A 83 -23.15 10.04 1.50
N LEU A 84 -22.93 11.02 0.60
CA LEU A 84 -21.59 11.54 0.29
C LEU A 84 -20.85 12.05 1.53
N LEU A 85 -21.56 12.74 2.42
CA LEU A 85 -20.97 13.36 3.61
C LEU A 85 -20.76 12.41 4.80
N LEU A 86 -21.23 11.16 4.76
CA LEU A 86 -21.09 10.26 5.92
C LEU A 86 -19.63 9.87 6.17
N LEU A 87 -18.93 9.47 5.12
CA LEU A 87 -17.51 9.08 5.19
C LEU A 87 -16.59 10.22 5.65
N PRO A 88 -16.62 11.45 5.07
CA PRO A 88 -15.75 12.52 5.55
C PRO A 88 -16.02 12.92 7.00
N LEU A 89 -17.29 12.93 7.44
CA LEU A 89 -17.62 13.20 8.84
C LEU A 89 -17.04 12.13 9.77
N ALA A 90 -17.15 10.85 9.40
CA ALA A 90 -16.52 9.76 10.15
C ALA A 90 -14.98 9.94 10.21
N LEU A 91 -14.34 10.31 9.11
CA LEU A 91 -12.89 10.54 9.05
C LEU A 91 -12.44 11.75 9.89
N ILE A 92 -13.26 12.82 10.00
CA ILE A 92 -13.01 13.94 10.90
C ILE A 92 -13.07 13.48 12.36
N VAL A 93 -14.10 12.71 12.74
CA VAL A 93 -14.24 12.16 14.10
C VAL A 93 -13.06 11.26 14.45
N ILE A 94 -12.64 10.39 13.51
CA ILE A 94 -11.45 9.55 13.68
C ILE A 94 -10.18 10.42 13.79
N GLY A 95 -10.06 11.48 12.98
CA GLY A 95 -8.95 12.43 13.07
C GLY A 95 -8.85 13.10 14.45
N GLY A 96 -9.99 13.45 15.05
CA GLY A 96 -10.09 13.96 16.42
C GLY A 96 -9.70 12.92 17.47
N LEU A 97 -10.18 11.67 17.31
CA LEU A 97 -9.85 10.54 18.20
C LEU A 97 -8.34 10.22 18.21
N LEU A 98 -7.71 10.34 17.05
CA LEU A 98 -6.27 10.15 16.86
C LEU A 98 -5.44 11.41 17.14
N TRP A 99 -6.08 12.53 17.51
CA TRP A 99 -5.43 13.81 17.74
C TRP A 99 -4.50 14.24 16.58
N SER A 100 -4.94 13.98 15.34
CA SER A 100 -4.13 14.21 14.15
C SER A 100 -4.67 15.38 13.35
N TRP A 101 -4.00 16.53 13.46
CA TRP A 101 -4.32 17.73 12.68
C TRP A 101 -4.35 17.44 11.17
N ARG A 102 -3.46 16.55 10.69
CA ARG A 102 -3.38 16.14 9.28
C ARG A 102 -4.64 15.43 8.82
N TRP A 103 -5.18 14.53 9.64
CA TRP A 103 -6.45 13.85 9.35
C TRP A 103 -7.64 14.79 9.41
N LEU A 104 -7.63 15.74 10.35
CA LEU A 104 -8.65 16.79 10.42
C LEU A 104 -8.63 17.68 9.17
N LEU A 105 -7.44 18.10 8.71
CA LEU A 105 -7.29 18.87 7.48
C LEU A 105 -7.74 18.07 6.26
N ALA A 106 -7.31 16.82 6.13
CA ALA A 106 -7.74 15.94 5.04
C ALA A 106 -9.26 15.74 5.05
N GLY A 107 -9.85 15.51 6.22
CA GLY A 107 -11.29 15.35 6.39
C GLY A 107 -12.05 16.62 6.06
N GLY A 108 -11.54 17.79 6.46
CA GLY A 108 -12.10 19.10 6.11
C GLY A 108 -12.09 19.35 4.61
N LEU A 109 -10.97 19.06 3.92
CA LEU A 109 -10.87 19.18 2.47
C LEU A 109 -11.79 18.20 1.74
N LEU A 110 -11.92 16.96 2.24
CA LEU A 110 -12.86 15.99 1.67
C LEU A 110 -14.30 16.47 1.82
N THR A 111 -14.65 16.99 3.00
CA THR A 111 -15.96 17.56 3.28
C THR A 111 -16.24 18.75 2.37
N ALA A 112 -15.26 19.63 2.16
CA ALA A 112 -15.40 20.76 1.24
C ALA A 112 -15.60 20.29 -0.21
N GLY A 113 -14.79 19.35 -0.70
CA GLY A 113 -14.91 18.80 -2.06
C GLY A 113 -16.25 18.11 -2.30
N LEU A 114 -16.66 17.21 -1.40
CA LEU A 114 -17.96 16.53 -1.49
C LEU A 114 -19.13 17.48 -1.20
N GLY A 115 -18.92 18.51 -0.39
CA GLY A 115 -19.90 19.58 -0.14
C GLY A 115 -20.18 20.41 -1.38
N LEU A 116 -19.16 20.73 -2.19
CA LEU A 116 -19.37 21.40 -3.48
C LEU A 116 -20.20 20.55 -4.44
N ILE A 117 -19.96 19.23 -4.48
CA ILE A 117 -20.76 18.30 -5.29
C ILE A 117 -22.20 18.23 -4.76
N TRP A 118 -22.35 18.18 -3.44
CA TRP A 118 -23.67 18.15 -2.79
C TRP A 118 -24.49 19.40 -3.06
N LEU A 119 -23.88 20.59 -2.93
CA LEU A 119 -24.51 21.88 -3.25
C LEU A 119 -24.88 22.01 -4.73
N SER A 120 -24.19 21.27 -5.61
CA SER A 120 -24.46 21.23 -7.05
C SER A 120 -25.54 20.19 -7.43
N GLY A 121 -26.17 19.52 -6.46
CA GLY A 121 -27.27 18.57 -6.67
C GLY A 121 -26.90 17.09 -6.55
N GLY A 122 -25.66 16.75 -6.22
CA GLY A 122 -25.27 15.39 -5.83
C GLY A 122 -25.79 15.03 -4.44
N SER A 123 -26.09 13.76 -4.17
CA SER A 123 -26.63 13.36 -2.86
C SER A 123 -26.05 12.05 -2.35
N THR A 124 -25.92 11.07 -3.24
CA THR A 124 -25.37 9.74 -2.91
C THR A 124 -24.27 9.34 -3.88
N TRP A 125 -23.42 8.39 -3.46
CA TRP A 125 -22.37 7.83 -4.31
C TRP A 125 -22.88 7.26 -5.64
N PRO A 126 -23.95 6.43 -5.68
CA PRO A 126 -24.45 5.87 -6.94
C PRO A 126 -25.34 6.81 -7.76
N ALA A 127 -25.75 7.97 -7.24
CA ALA A 127 -26.71 8.82 -7.94
C ALA A 127 -26.12 9.40 -9.24
N PRO A 128 -26.80 9.27 -10.40
CA PRO A 128 -26.33 9.85 -11.66
C PRO A 128 -26.15 11.38 -11.60
N THR A 129 -26.94 12.07 -10.79
CA THR A 129 -26.82 13.52 -10.58
C THR A 129 -25.50 13.91 -9.93
N THR A 130 -24.95 13.04 -9.09
CA THR A 130 -23.63 13.24 -8.47
C THR A 130 -22.54 13.26 -9.52
N ALA A 131 -22.62 12.41 -10.54
CA ALA A 131 -21.63 12.35 -11.62
C ALA A 131 -21.55 13.65 -12.42
N THR A 132 -22.71 14.25 -12.74
CA THR A 132 -22.78 15.53 -13.46
C THR A 132 -22.34 16.72 -12.63
N ALA A 133 -22.32 16.60 -11.30
CA ALA A 133 -21.96 17.65 -10.37
C ALA A 133 -20.45 17.72 -10.08
N VAL A 134 -19.64 16.77 -10.58
CA VAL A 134 -18.20 16.75 -10.34
C VAL A 134 -17.50 17.83 -11.17
N THR A 135 -16.88 18.78 -10.48
CA THR A 135 -16.09 19.86 -11.08
C THR A 135 -14.61 19.69 -10.76
N SER A 136 -13.73 20.31 -11.56
CA SER A 136 -12.28 20.24 -11.32
C SER A 136 -11.85 20.75 -9.94
N PRO A 137 -12.43 21.86 -9.39
CA PRO A 137 -12.13 22.28 -8.02
C PRO A 137 -12.56 21.23 -6.97
N ALA A 138 -13.74 20.63 -7.12
CA ALA A 138 -14.20 19.60 -6.19
C ALA A 138 -13.30 18.36 -6.23
N PHE A 139 -12.93 17.90 -7.44
CA PHE A 139 -12.00 16.79 -7.61
C PHE A 139 -10.62 17.08 -7.02
N LEU A 140 -10.08 18.29 -7.25
CA LEU A 140 -8.79 18.71 -6.68
C LEU A 140 -8.81 18.66 -5.15
N LEU A 141 -9.90 19.09 -4.50
CA LEU A 141 -10.05 19.00 -3.05
C LEU A 141 -10.08 17.55 -2.55
N ILE A 142 -10.75 16.65 -3.27
CA ILE A 142 -10.77 15.20 -2.96
C ILE A 142 -9.36 14.61 -3.14
N LEU A 143 -8.65 14.95 -4.21
CA LEU A 143 -7.28 14.48 -4.45
C LEU A 143 -6.30 15.00 -3.41
N LEU A 144 -6.39 16.28 -3.03
CA LEU A 144 -5.58 16.89 -1.98
C LEU A 144 -5.86 16.25 -0.62
N SER A 145 -7.14 16.00 -0.31
CA SER A 145 -7.53 15.25 0.88
C SER A 145 -6.89 13.87 0.92
N CYS A 146 -6.99 13.11 -0.18
CA CYS A 146 -6.36 11.80 -0.33
C CYS A 146 -4.84 11.90 -0.11
N SER A 147 -4.17 12.85 -0.75
CA SER A 147 -2.73 13.10 -0.62
C SER A 147 -2.29 13.39 0.81
N ILE A 148 -3.00 14.29 1.50
CA ILE A 148 -2.73 14.67 2.89
C ILE A 148 -2.98 13.47 3.82
N GLY A 149 -4.10 12.78 3.63
CA GLY A 149 -4.46 11.59 4.39
C GLY A 149 -3.41 10.47 4.26
N LEU A 150 -2.99 10.17 3.04
CA LEU A 150 -1.96 9.18 2.71
C LEU A 150 -0.54 9.59 3.10
N ASN A 151 -0.32 10.82 3.56
CA ASN A 151 1.01 11.37 3.81
C ASN A 151 1.90 11.28 2.56
N SER A 152 1.35 11.75 1.44
CA SER A 152 2.05 11.82 0.15
C SER A 152 2.97 13.05 0.10
N TYR A 153 3.87 13.10 -0.88
CA TYR A 153 4.66 14.31 -1.13
C TYR A 153 3.74 15.45 -1.60
N PRO A 154 3.93 16.72 -1.16
CA PRO A 154 4.96 17.23 -0.25
C PRO A 154 4.58 17.18 1.23
N ILE A 155 3.36 16.77 1.59
CA ILE A 155 2.85 16.76 2.97
C ILE A 155 3.73 15.94 3.90
N ALA A 156 4.32 14.87 3.36
CA ALA A 156 5.25 14.00 4.07
C ALA A 156 6.54 14.68 4.55
N LEU A 157 6.83 15.89 4.09
CA LEU A 157 7.92 16.74 4.61
C LEU A 157 7.59 17.30 6.00
N LEU A 158 6.31 17.42 6.35
CA LEU A 158 5.87 17.89 7.65
C LEU A 158 6.09 16.77 8.68
N ARG A 159 6.91 17.06 9.69
CA ARG A 159 7.18 16.09 10.76
C ARG A 159 5.94 15.89 11.61
N GLN A 160 5.56 14.63 11.80
CA GLN A 160 4.54 14.23 12.75
C GLN A 160 5.05 13.02 13.52
N SER A 161 4.67 12.89 14.79
CA SER A 161 5.02 11.72 15.59
C SER A 161 4.46 10.46 14.93
N PRO A 162 5.26 9.38 14.85
CA PRO A 162 4.79 8.10 14.31
C PRO A 162 3.69 7.56 15.23
N ASP A 163 2.55 7.19 14.62
CA ASP A 163 1.44 6.55 15.31
C ASP A 163 1.02 5.31 14.51
N PRO A 164 1.18 4.09 15.05
CA PRO A 164 0.92 2.85 14.33
C PRO A 164 -0.57 2.68 14.00
N LEU A 165 -1.48 3.17 14.85
CA LEU A 165 -2.92 3.08 14.58
C LEU A 165 -3.30 3.98 13.41
N ARG A 166 -2.77 5.21 13.40
CA ARG A 166 -2.94 6.14 12.27
C ARG A 166 -2.40 5.57 10.96
N GLN A 167 -1.25 4.90 11.00
CA GLN A 167 -0.67 4.23 9.83
C GLN A 167 -1.58 3.08 9.34
N ALA A 168 -2.06 2.22 10.24
CA ALA A 168 -2.95 1.12 9.84
C ALA A 168 -4.25 1.58 9.16
N LEU A 169 -4.81 2.71 9.59
CA LEU A 169 -6.05 3.25 9.03
C LEU A 169 -5.80 4.12 7.79
N GLN A 170 -4.57 4.51 7.52
CA GLN A 170 -4.19 5.43 6.44
C GLN A 170 -4.68 5.04 5.03
N PRO A 171 -4.73 3.76 4.63
CA PRO A 171 -5.20 3.38 3.29
C PRO A 171 -6.63 3.84 2.97
N ILE A 172 -7.48 4.10 3.98
CA ILE A 172 -8.87 4.53 3.79
C ILE A 172 -9.01 5.78 2.91
N TRP A 173 -8.00 6.65 2.91
CA TRP A 173 -8.01 7.90 2.16
C TRP A 173 -8.03 7.70 0.63
N LEU A 174 -7.71 6.50 0.13
CA LEU A 174 -7.88 6.15 -1.29
C LEU A 174 -9.34 5.91 -1.68
N LEU A 175 -10.18 5.47 -0.74
CA LEU A 175 -11.54 5.04 -1.06
C LEU A 175 -12.38 6.15 -1.70
N PRO A 176 -12.49 7.39 -1.15
CA PRO A 176 -13.30 8.43 -1.77
C PRO A 176 -12.85 8.72 -3.20
N LEU A 177 -11.53 8.67 -3.44
CA LEU A 177 -10.96 8.88 -4.77
C LEU A 177 -11.36 7.75 -5.72
N ILE A 178 -11.22 6.48 -5.32
CA ILE A 178 -11.65 5.33 -6.14
C ILE A 178 -13.16 5.39 -6.43
N ARG A 179 -13.97 5.78 -5.44
CA ARG A 179 -15.43 5.94 -5.62
C ARG A 179 -15.80 6.96 -6.69
N THR A 180 -14.98 7.98 -6.92
CA THR A 180 -15.24 8.94 -8.00
C THR A 180 -15.16 8.33 -9.40
N ILE A 181 -14.55 7.14 -9.55
CA ILE A 181 -14.50 6.43 -10.83
C ILE A 181 -15.88 5.85 -11.21
N GLU A 182 -16.75 5.56 -10.22
CA GLU A 182 -18.14 5.15 -10.49
C GLU A 182 -18.95 6.21 -11.23
N TRP A 183 -18.54 7.47 -11.11
CA TRP A 183 -19.20 8.61 -11.75
C TRP A 183 -18.87 8.74 -13.24
N GLY A 184 -17.96 7.93 -13.75
CA GLY A 184 -17.48 7.98 -15.13
C GLY A 184 -16.01 8.32 -15.24
N PRO A 185 -15.50 8.44 -16.47
CA PRO A 185 -14.07 8.57 -16.72
C PRO A 185 -13.58 9.92 -16.23
N TRP A 186 -12.46 9.93 -15.50
CA TRP A 186 -11.83 11.20 -15.16
C TRP A 186 -11.31 11.87 -16.43
N ASN A 187 -11.29 13.20 -16.43
CA ASN A 187 -10.57 13.91 -17.47
C ASN A 187 -9.05 13.66 -17.35
N SER A 188 -8.32 13.91 -18.45
CA SER A 188 -6.89 13.66 -18.54
C SER A 188 -6.06 14.47 -17.52
N GLY A 189 -6.53 15.64 -17.11
CA GLY A 189 -5.85 16.45 -16.09
C GLY A 189 -5.89 15.80 -14.71
N TRP A 190 -7.04 15.22 -14.34
CA TRP A 190 -7.26 14.53 -13.07
C TRP A 190 -6.44 13.24 -12.96
N THR A 191 -6.43 12.44 -14.03
CA THR A 191 -5.61 11.21 -14.10
C THR A 191 -4.14 11.53 -14.00
N LEU A 192 -3.66 12.49 -14.79
CA LEU A 192 -2.26 12.93 -14.77
C LEU A 192 -1.86 13.46 -13.39
N ALA A 193 -2.72 14.26 -12.74
CA ALA A 193 -2.44 14.77 -11.40
C ALA A 193 -2.29 13.66 -10.37
N ALA A 194 -3.20 12.67 -10.34
CA ALA A 194 -3.11 11.53 -9.42
C ALA A 194 -1.86 10.66 -9.71
N LEU A 195 -1.58 10.41 -10.98
CA LEU A 195 -0.42 9.64 -11.43
C LEU A 195 0.90 10.31 -11.04
N LEU A 196 1.05 11.61 -11.31
CA LEU A 196 2.25 12.37 -10.95
C LEU A 196 2.42 12.45 -9.42
N LEU A 197 1.33 12.72 -8.69
CA LEU A 197 1.37 12.83 -7.24
C LEU A 197 1.78 11.51 -6.58
N GLY A 198 1.22 10.38 -7.04
CA GLY A 198 1.63 9.05 -6.62
C GLY A 198 3.06 8.74 -7.03
N GLY A 199 3.45 8.96 -8.29
CA GLY A 199 4.78 8.67 -8.81
C GLY A 199 5.90 9.46 -8.10
N VAL A 200 5.70 10.75 -7.87
CA VAL A 200 6.63 11.58 -7.09
C VAL A 200 6.70 11.09 -5.64
N THR A 201 5.57 10.74 -5.03
CA THR A 201 5.53 10.18 -3.68
C THR A 201 6.32 8.87 -3.58
N VAL A 202 6.18 7.98 -4.55
CA VAL A 202 6.92 6.71 -4.63
C VAL A 202 8.43 6.95 -4.69
N LEU A 203 8.88 7.80 -5.60
CA LEU A 203 10.30 8.09 -5.78
C LEU A 203 10.91 8.77 -4.55
N TRP A 204 10.20 9.75 -4.00
CA TRP A 204 10.64 10.47 -2.81
C TRP A 204 10.64 9.58 -1.57
N ALA A 205 9.60 8.77 -1.37
CA ALA A 205 9.51 7.89 -0.22
C ALA A 205 10.55 6.76 -0.28
N GLY A 206 10.73 6.14 -1.45
CA GLY A 206 11.75 5.11 -1.66
C GLY A 206 13.16 5.63 -1.45
N SER A 207 13.49 6.80 -2.02
CA SER A 207 14.81 7.43 -1.83
C SER A 207 15.07 7.86 -0.39
N THR A 208 14.12 8.52 0.26
CA THR A 208 14.30 8.99 1.63
C THR A 208 14.24 7.87 2.67
N ALA A 209 13.58 6.74 2.37
CA ALA A 209 13.64 5.55 3.23
C ALA A 209 15.07 5.06 3.41
N LEU A 210 15.85 4.98 2.32
CA LEU A 210 17.23 4.51 2.38
C LEU A 210 18.11 5.35 3.32
N TRP A 211 17.89 6.66 3.31
CA TRP A 211 18.69 7.65 4.05
C TRP A 211 18.10 8.06 5.40
N ALA A 212 16.97 7.49 5.80
CA ALA A 212 16.36 7.79 7.09
C ALA A 212 17.25 7.31 8.24
N ASN A 213 17.55 8.23 9.17
CA ASN A 213 18.37 7.97 10.35
C ASN A 213 17.58 7.29 11.47
N ASP A 214 16.28 7.58 11.54
CA ASP A 214 15.37 6.99 12.52
C ASP A 214 14.61 5.80 11.91
N ARG A 215 14.50 4.72 12.69
CA ARG A 215 13.75 3.51 12.34
C ARG A 215 12.28 3.81 12.07
N ALA A 216 11.62 4.60 12.92
CA ALA A 216 10.20 4.89 12.74
C ALA A 216 9.96 5.69 11.45
N GLN A 217 10.80 6.68 11.19
CA GLN A 217 10.79 7.42 9.92
C GLN A 217 11.03 6.49 8.72
N ARG A 218 12.00 5.58 8.80
CA ARG A 218 12.29 4.63 7.71
C ARG A 218 11.10 3.74 7.39
N ILE A 219 10.45 3.17 8.41
CA ILE A 219 9.24 2.36 8.24
C ILE A 219 8.13 3.18 7.59
N GLU A 220 7.89 4.41 8.06
CA GLU A 220 6.89 5.30 7.47
C GLU A 220 7.18 5.56 5.98
N ARG A 221 8.44 5.81 5.58
CA ARG A 221 8.81 6.01 4.18
C ARG A 221 8.65 4.76 3.31
N ILE A 222 8.99 3.58 3.84
CA ILE A 222 8.75 2.31 3.12
C ILE A 222 7.24 2.15 2.85
N LEU A 223 6.42 2.36 3.88
CA LEU A 223 4.96 2.27 3.77
C LEU A 223 4.36 3.33 2.84
N SER A 224 4.85 4.57 2.88
CA SER A 224 4.48 5.63 1.94
C SER A 224 4.82 5.27 0.49
N THR A 225 5.84 4.45 0.25
CA THR A 225 6.17 3.96 -1.10
C THR A 225 5.02 3.12 -1.66
N TRP A 226 4.44 2.23 -0.86
CA TRP A 226 3.32 1.39 -1.31
C TRP A 226 2.02 2.17 -1.49
N LEU A 227 1.71 3.11 -0.59
CA LEU A 227 0.54 3.98 -0.74
C LEU A 227 0.70 4.92 -1.96
N GLY A 228 1.90 5.41 -2.22
CA GLY A 228 2.21 6.16 -3.44
C GLY A 228 2.00 5.33 -4.70
N MET A 229 2.42 4.06 -4.70
CA MET A 229 2.20 3.14 -5.81
C MET A 229 0.71 2.91 -6.01
N ALA A 230 -0.05 2.70 -4.94
CA ALA A 230 -1.50 2.55 -5.00
C ALA A 230 -2.17 3.79 -5.60
N LEU A 231 -1.81 5.00 -5.14
CA LEU A 231 -2.35 6.26 -5.67
C LEU A 231 -2.05 6.43 -7.17
N ALA A 232 -0.81 6.16 -7.59
CA ALA A 232 -0.44 6.24 -9.00
C ALA A 232 -1.15 5.18 -9.85
N CYS A 233 -1.35 3.97 -9.32
CA CYS A 233 -2.12 2.91 -10.00
C CYS A 233 -3.60 3.27 -10.13
N VAL A 234 -4.20 3.95 -9.14
CA VAL A 234 -5.54 4.54 -9.28
C VAL A 234 -5.56 5.57 -10.40
N GLY A 235 -4.54 6.44 -10.49
CA GLY A 235 -4.41 7.44 -11.56
C GLY A 235 -4.28 6.87 -12.98
N LEU A 236 -3.92 5.60 -13.15
CA LEU A 236 -3.89 4.95 -14.47
C LEU A 236 -5.29 4.76 -15.06
N LEU A 237 -6.34 4.69 -14.23
CA LEU A 237 -7.70 4.34 -14.64
C LEU A 237 -7.78 3.10 -15.53
N THR A 238 -7.09 2.04 -15.15
CA THR A 238 -7.15 0.74 -15.84
C THR A 238 -7.60 -0.34 -14.89
N THR A 239 -8.15 -1.44 -15.43
CA THR A 239 -8.57 -2.59 -14.61
C THR A 239 -7.40 -3.15 -13.81
N VAL A 240 -6.24 -3.34 -14.45
CA VAL A 240 -5.00 -3.79 -13.77
C VAL A 240 -4.53 -2.76 -12.75
N GLY A 241 -4.65 -1.45 -13.05
CA GLY A 241 -4.27 -0.38 -12.14
C GLY A 241 -5.08 -0.40 -10.84
N ILE A 242 -6.41 -0.50 -10.92
CA ILE A 242 -7.23 -0.59 -9.71
C ILE A 242 -6.98 -1.90 -8.95
N ALA A 243 -6.83 -3.03 -9.65
CA ALA A 243 -6.46 -4.29 -9.00
C ALA A 243 -5.12 -4.18 -8.25
N ALA A 244 -4.11 -3.58 -8.88
CA ALA A 244 -2.81 -3.32 -8.26
C ALA A 244 -2.95 -2.42 -7.03
N ALA A 245 -3.74 -1.34 -7.12
CA ALA A 245 -3.98 -0.44 -5.99
C ALA A 245 -4.65 -1.14 -4.80
N LEU A 246 -5.67 -1.97 -5.04
CA LEU A 246 -6.34 -2.76 -4.00
C LEU A 246 -5.40 -3.81 -3.39
N TRP A 247 -4.56 -4.45 -4.21
CA TRP A 247 -3.55 -5.41 -3.74
C TRP A 247 -2.48 -4.75 -2.87
N GLN A 248 -2.09 -3.52 -3.21
CA GLN A 248 -1.16 -2.74 -2.38
C GLN A 248 -1.74 -2.49 -0.97
N LEU A 249 -3.06 -2.38 -0.78
CA LEU A 249 -3.66 -2.22 0.56
C LEU A 249 -3.45 -3.47 1.44
N LEU A 250 -3.58 -4.66 0.86
CA LEU A 250 -3.33 -5.92 1.57
C LEU A 250 -1.84 -6.09 1.91
N ALA A 251 -0.97 -5.79 0.95
CA ALA A 251 0.47 -5.79 1.17
C ALA A 251 0.87 -4.78 2.26
N TYR A 252 0.27 -3.59 2.24
CA TYR A 252 0.45 -2.55 3.25
C TYR A 252 0.06 -3.01 4.65
N ALA A 253 -1.14 -3.58 4.80
CA ALA A 253 -1.63 -4.06 6.09
C ALA A 253 -0.68 -5.09 6.73
N LEU A 254 -0.21 -6.07 5.95
CA LEU A 254 0.70 -7.11 6.42
C LEU A 254 2.12 -6.59 6.63
N GLY A 255 2.63 -5.78 5.71
CA GLY A 255 3.97 -5.23 5.83
C GLY A 255 4.12 -4.24 6.98
N LEU A 256 3.09 -3.43 7.28
CA LEU A 256 3.07 -2.59 8.48
C LEU A 256 3.32 -3.42 9.75
N HIS A 257 2.60 -4.53 9.90
CA HIS A 257 2.82 -5.42 11.03
C HIS A 257 4.24 -6.00 11.03
N LEU A 258 4.68 -6.57 9.91
CA LEU A 258 5.98 -7.23 9.82
C LEU A 258 7.14 -6.27 10.12
N LEU A 259 7.06 -5.02 9.63
CA LEU A 259 8.08 -3.99 9.87
C LEU A 259 8.09 -3.48 11.32
N LEU A 260 6.92 -3.33 11.95
CA LEU A 260 6.83 -2.84 13.32
C LEU A 260 7.16 -3.90 14.38
N ARG A 261 6.84 -5.17 14.12
CA ARG A 261 6.90 -6.25 15.12
C ARG A 261 8.05 -7.22 14.94
N SER A 262 8.53 -7.39 13.71
CA SER A 262 9.49 -8.44 13.39
C SER A 262 10.82 -7.88 12.90
N GLU A 263 11.75 -7.73 13.84
CA GLU A 263 13.10 -7.25 13.56
C GLU A 263 13.87 -8.19 12.60
N ARG A 264 13.88 -9.50 12.90
CA ARG A 264 14.56 -10.50 12.07
C ARG A 264 13.79 -10.83 10.79
N TRP A 265 12.45 -10.85 10.85
CA TRP A 265 11.60 -11.36 9.75
C TRP A 265 10.89 -10.27 8.96
N GLY A 266 11.17 -8.99 9.25
CA GLY A 266 10.63 -7.85 8.52
C GLY A 266 10.97 -7.83 7.03
N TRP A 267 11.97 -8.61 6.60
CA TRP A 267 12.29 -8.77 5.17
C TRP A 267 11.15 -9.39 4.35
N TRP A 268 10.26 -10.19 4.98
CA TRP A 268 9.06 -10.71 4.34
C TRP A 268 7.99 -9.65 4.05
N ALA A 269 8.13 -8.45 4.64
CA ALA A 269 7.36 -7.29 4.21
C ALA A 269 7.82 -6.79 2.84
N GLY A 270 9.08 -7.03 2.47
CA GLY A 270 9.65 -6.59 1.21
C GLY A 270 9.12 -7.37 0.00
N PRO A 271 9.50 -6.94 -1.21
CA PRO A 271 9.10 -7.55 -2.47
C PRO A 271 9.89 -8.84 -2.76
N VAL A 272 9.93 -9.78 -1.80
CA VAL A 272 10.62 -11.05 -1.96
C VAL A 272 9.65 -12.15 -2.39
N PRO A 273 9.92 -12.91 -3.47
CA PRO A 273 9.07 -14.02 -3.87
C PRO A 273 9.01 -15.12 -2.79
N PRO A 274 7.85 -15.78 -2.57
CA PRO A 274 6.54 -15.54 -3.16
C PRO A 274 5.63 -14.66 -2.27
N ALA A 275 6.15 -13.67 -1.54
CA ALA A 275 5.36 -12.89 -0.58
C ALA A 275 4.36 -11.92 -1.25
N VAL A 276 3.33 -11.52 -0.50
CA VAL A 276 2.30 -10.55 -0.93
C VAL A 276 2.89 -9.24 -1.46
N GLY A 277 3.98 -8.73 -0.85
CA GLY A 277 4.65 -7.50 -1.25
C GLY A 277 5.34 -7.61 -2.62
N PHE A 278 5.79 -8.81 -2.98
CA PHE A 278 6.34 -9.08 -4.31
C PHE A 278 5.26 -8.99 -5.38
N VAL A 279 4.13 -9.66 -5.18
CA VAL A 279 2.98 -9.58 -6.10
C VAL A 279 2.48 -8.15 -6.22
N ALA A 280 2.47 -7.39 -5.12
CA ALA A 280 2.06 -5.99 -5.11
C ALA A 280 2.94 -5.09 -5.99
N ALA A 281 4.27 -5.19 -5.82
CA ALA A 281 5.23 -4.46 -6.64
C ALA A 281 5.15 -4.89 -8.11
N TRP A 282 5.01 -6.18 -8.37
CA TRP A 282 4.89 -6.71 -9.72
C TRP A 282 3.61 -6.23 -10.42
N LEU A 283 2.45 -6.30 -9.76
CA LEU A 283 1.17 -5.83 -10.31
C LEU A 283 1.23 -4.34 -10.62
N ALA A 284 1.82 -3.52 -9.74
CA ALA A 284 1.96 -2.09 -9.97
C ALA A 284 2.86 -1.79 -11.19
N GLN A 285 4.01 -2.44 -11.30
CA GLN A 285 4.91 -2.31 -12.45
C GLN A 285 4.22 -2.79 -13.74
N GLY A 286 3.59 -3.97 -13.71
CA GLY A 286 2.83 -4.53 -14.82
C GLY A 286 1.66 -3.64 -15.26
N ALA A 287 0.92 -3.05 -14.32
CA ALA A 287 -0.14 -2.08 -14.60
C ALA A 287 0.41 -0.88 -15.37
N THR A 288 1.48 -0.26 -14.87
CA THR A 288 2.07 0.92 -15.52
C THR A 288 2.61 0.61 -16.92
N ALA A 289 3.25 -0.56 -17.11
CA ALA A 289 3.74 -1.00 -18.40
C ALA A 289 2.59 -1.31 -19.37
N ALA A 290 1.53 -1.99 -18.91
CA ALA A 290 0.35 -2.31 -19.71
C ALA A 290 -0.49 -1.07 -20.08
N SER A 291 -0.37 0.01 -19.31
CA SER A 291 -0.94 1.32 -19.64
C SER A 291 -0.02 2.19 -20.52
N GLY A 292 1.13 1.67 -20.97
CA GLY A 292 2.12 2.43 -21.77
C GLY A 292 2.98 3.42 -20.99
N ALA A 293 2.84 3.50 -19.66
CA ALA A 293 3.59 4.40 -18.78
C ALA A 293 4.95 3.79 -18.37
N PHE A 294 5.81 3.45 -19.35
CA PHE A 294 7.08 2.75 -19.11
C PHE A 294 8.04 3.50 -18.17
N LEU A 295 8.09 4.84 -18.26
CA LEU A 295 8.90 5.64 -17.33
C LEU A 295 8.45 5.44 -15.88
N LEU A 296 7.13 5.40 -15.65
CA LEU A 296 6.57 5.16 -14.32
C LEU A 296 6.85 3.73 -13.85
N SER A 297 6.81 2.74 -14.74
CA SER A 297 7.25 1.38 -14.42
C SER A 297 8.70 1.34 -13.96
N GLY A 298 9.60 2.08 -14.61
CA GLY A 298 10.99 2.23 -14.20
C GLY A 298 11.13 2.90 -12.83
N ILE A 299 10.34 3.95 -12.56
CA ILE A 299 10.29 4.62 -11.25
C ILE A 299 9.83 3.64 -10.16
N PHE A 300 8.78 2.85 -10.42
CA PHE A 300 8.30 1.85 -9.47
C PHE A 300 9.35 0.79 -9.20
N TRP A 301 10.03 0.30 -10.24
CA TRP A 301 11.12 -0.66 -10.08
C TRP A 301 12.26 -0.12 -9.21
N LEU A 302 12.71 1.10 -9.48
CA LEU A 302 13.74 1.78 -8.69
C LEU A 302 13.28 1.96 -7.23
N ALA A 303 12.06 2.43 -7.01
CA ALA A 303 11.54 2.64 -5.66
C ALA A 303 11.38 1.31 -4.89
N THR A 304 10.91 0.25 -5.53
CA THR A 304 10.85 -1.11 -4.97
C THR A 304 12.25 -1.58 -4.54
N LEU A 305 13.28 -1.33 -5.36
CA LEU A 305 14.66 -1.65 -5.02
C LEU A 305 15.18 -0.85 -3.82
N LEU A 306 14.97 0.47 -3.82
CA LEU A 306 15.36 1.35 -2.71
C LEU A 306 14.67 0.98 -1.40
N SER A 307 13.35 0.70 -1.43
CA SER A 307 12.62 0.21 -0.26
C SER A 307 13.12 -1.15 0.21
N SER A 308 13.50 -2.06 -0.69
CA SER A 308 14.07 -3.36 -0.32
C SER A 308 15.39 -3.21 0.43
N ILE A 309 16.28 -2.34 -0.06
CA ILE A 309 17.54 -2.03 0.61
C ILE A 309 17.28 -1.37 1.98
N ALA A 310 16.31 -0.46 2.06
CA ALA A 310 15.93 0.17 3.32
C ALA A 310 15.40 -0.86 4.34
N ILE A 311 14.66 -1.87 3.91
CA ILE A 311 14.22 -2.99 4.76
C ILE A 311 15.41 -3.84 5.24
N LEU A 312 16.39 -4.13 4.36
CA LEU A 312 17.61 -4.84 4.77
C LEU A 312 18.40 -4.04 5.81
N ARG A 313 18.45 -2.71 5.69
CA ARG A 313 19.07 -1.83 6.69
C ARG A 313 18.29 -1.81 8.02
N LEU A 314 16.97 -1.96 8.02
CA LEU A 314 16.21 -2.15 9.27
C LEU A 314 16.65 -3.42 10.01
N ARG A 315 16.93 -4.49 9.26
CA ARG A 315 17.39 -5.75 9.84
C ARG A 315 18.79 -5.64 10.45
N SER A 316 19.68 -4.85 9.86
CA SER A 316 21.04 -4.69 10.39
C SER A 316 21.09 -3.98 11.74
N GLU A 317 20.10 -3.12 11.99
CA GLU A 317 19.95 -2.34 13.23
C GLU A 317 19.18 -3.13 14.31
N ALA A 318 18.62 -4.29 13.98
CA ALA A 318 17.91 -5.14 14.92
C ALA A 318 18.85 -5.72 15.98
N GLN A 319 18.46 -5.62 17.25
CA GLN A 319 19.11 -6.39 18.31
C GLN A 319 18.67 -7.86 18.17
N ILE A 320 19.59 -8.80 18.44
CA ILE A 320 19.34 -10.25 18.34
C ILE A 320 18.24 -10.64 19.34
N SER A 321 16.98 -10.56 18.91
CA SER A 321 15.83 -11.10 19.63
C SER A 321 15.44 -12.43 18.98
N PRO A 322 15.73 -13.58 19.62
CA PRO A 322 15.69 -14.88 18.95
C PRO A 322 14.28 -15.49 18.77
N LYS A 323 13.22 -14.93 19.37
CA LYS A 323 11.91 -15.60 19.42
C LYS A 323 10.94 -15.08 18.37
N LEU A 324 10.62 -15.95 17.40
CA LEU A 324 9.49 -15.79 16.48
C LEU A 324 8.19 -15.77 17.29
N SER A 325 7.52 -14.61 17.34
CA SER A 325 6.22 -14.52 18.01
C SER A 325 5.12 -15.17 17.16
N ILE A 326 4.13 -15.81 17.78
CA ILE A 326 2.99 -16.43 17.08
C ILE A 326 2.31 -15.44 16.10
N PRO A 327 2.02 -14.17 16.47
CA PRO A 327 1.46 -13.19 15.53
C PRO A 327 2.35 -12.97 14.29
N SER A 328 3.67 -12.89 14.48
CA SER A 328 4.60 -12.73 13.36
C SER A 328 4.62 -13.96 12.46
N ALA A 329 4.58 -15.17 13.03
CA ALA A 329 4.49 -16.40 12.25
C ALA A 329 3.20 -16.45 11.40
N ILE A 330 2.07 -16.04 11.98
CA ILE A 330 0.79 -15.95 11.26
C ILE A 330 0.87 -14.93 10.14
N SER A 331 1.41 -13.73 10.38
CA SER A 331 1.52 -12.71 9.33
C SER A 331 2.49 -13.07 8.21
N ILE A 332 3.61 -13.74 8.52
CA ILE A 332 4.51 -14.30 7.49
C ILE A 332 3.77 -15.37 6.69
N GLY A 333 3.11 -16.31 7.37
CA GLY A 333 2.32 -17.35 6.73
C GLY A 333 1.24 -16.77 5.82
N LEU A 334 0.53 -15.74 6.27
CA LEU A 334 -0.50 -15.07 5.48
C LEU A 334 0.08 -14.27 4.30
N ALA A 335 1.22 -13.60 4.48
CA ALA A 335 1.92 -12.90 3.40
C ALA A 335 2.38 -13.87 2.31
N LEU A 336 2.91 -15.03 2.68
CA LEU A 336 3.30 -16.09 1.74
C LEU A 336 2.08 -16.72 1.07
N LEU A 337 1.06 -17.07 1.86
CA LEU A 337 -0.18 -17.67 1.37
C LEU A 337 -0.88 -16.77 0.35
N LEU A 338 -1.03 -15.48 0.65
CA LEU A 338 -1.65 -14.52 -0.27
C LEU A 338 -0.82 -14.28 -1.52
N GLY A 339 0.52 -14.32 -1.43
CA GLY A 339 1.35 -14.19 -2.63
C GLY A 339 1.25 -15.41 -3.54
N VAL A 340 1.32 -16.63 -2.99
CA VAL A 340 1.15 -17.89 -3.74
C VAL A 340 -0.27 -18.00 -4.31
N LEU A 341 -1.29 -17.71 -3.51
CA LEU A 341 -2.69 -17.78 -3.91
C LEU A 341 -3.20 -16.50 -4.56
N SER A 342 -2.34 -15.60 -4.99
CA SER A 342 -2.73 -14.29 -5.52
C SER A 342 -3.79 -14.30 -6.63
N PRO A 343 -3.86 -15.29 -7.54
CA PRO A 343 -4.95 -15.37 -8.51
C PRO A 343 -6.34 -15.46 -7.88
N LEU A 344 -6.47 -16.07 -6.69
CA LEU A 344 -7.76 -16.28 -6.04
C LEU A 344 -8.35 -14.96 -5.49
N PRO A 345 -7.69 -14.17 -4.62
CA PRO A 345 -8.28 -12.90 -4.19
C PRO A 345 -8.42 -11.91 -5.34
N LEU A 346 -7.54 -11.92 -6.34
CA LEU A 346 -7.72 -11.07 -7.52
C LEU A 346 -9.03 -11.40 -8.24
N ARG A 347 -9.26 -12.69 -8.52
CA ARG A 347 -10.46 -13.13 -9.24
C ARG A 347 -11.74 -12.97 -8.42
N TRP A 348 -11.70 -13.38 -7.16
CA TRP A 348 -12.91 -13.51 -6.35
C TRP A 348 -13.25 -12.23 -5.59
N LEU A 349 -12.27 -11.41 -5.22
CA LEU A 349 -12.49 -10.21 -4.40
C LEU A 349 -12.25 -8.91 -5.18
N MET A 350 -11.14 -8.80 -5.91
CA MET A 350 -10.78 -7.53 -6.57
C MET A 350 -11.52 -7.29 -7.87
N LEU A 351 -11.68 -8.30 -8.73
CA LEU A 351 -12.45 -8.13 -9.98
C LEU A 351 -13.91 -7.70 -9.70
N PRO A 352 -14.65 -8.33 -8.77
CA PRO A 352 -15.98 -7.82 -8.39
C PRO A 352 -15.97 -6.40 -7.80
N ALA A 353 -14.88 -5.98 -7.16
CA ALA A 353 -14.74 -4.61 -6.68
C ALA A 353 -14.49 -3.60 -7.82
N ILE A 354 -13.98 -4.06 -8.96
CA ILE A 354 -13.64 -3.26 -10.14
C ILE A 354 -14.81 -3.19 -11.12
N GLU A 355 -15.65 -4.22 -11.19
CA GLU A 355 -16.82 -4.28 -12.09
C GLU A 355 -17.72 -3.02 -12.01
N PRO A 356 -18.10 -2.50 -10.83
CA PRO A 356 -18.88 -1.27 -10.72
C PRO A 356 -18.15 -0.01 -11.23
N LEU A 357 -16.82 -0.06 -11.32
CA LEU A 357 -15.97 1.05 -11.75
C LEU A 357 -15.79 1.10 -13.27
N GLN A 358 -16.17 0.05 -14.01
CA GLN A 358 -15.85 -0.08 -15.44
C GLN A 358 -16.31 1.10 -16.29
N GLY A 359 -17.42 1.76 -15.92
CA GLY A 359 -17.90 2.96 -16.61
C GLY A 359 -16.93 4.15 -16.58
N GLY A 360 -15.97 4.18 -15.64
CA GLY A 360 -14.92 5.20 -15.54
C GLY A 360 -13.51 4.71 -15.87
N LEU A 361 -13.34 3.45 -16.27
CA LEU A 361 -12.04 2.91 -16.63
C LEU A 361 -11.76 3.06 -18.12
N THR A 362 -10.49 3.24 -18.45
CA THR A 362 -9.99 3.22 -19.82
C THR A 362 -9.80 1.78 -20.31
N PRO A 363 -9.83 1.55 -21.63
CA PRO A 363 -9.62 0.21 -22.20
C PRO A 363 -8.15 -0.25 -22.17
N PHE A 364 -7.22 0.64 -21.83
CA PHE A 364 -5.80 0.30 -21.70
C PHE A 364 -5.61 -0.52 -20.42
N GLY A 365 -4.66 -1.48 -20.40
CA GLY A 365 -4.37 -2.26 -19.20
C GLY A 365 -5.50 -3.21 -18.77
N LEU A 366 -5.67 -4.32 -19.48
CA LEU A 366 -6.60 -5.40 -19.10
C LEU A 366 -5.92 -6.43 -18.20
N LEU A 367 -6.64 -6.90 -17.18
CA LEU A 367 -6.18 -7.95 -16.29
C LEU A 367 -6.77 -9.27 -16.75
N ASP A 368 -5.92 -10.22 -17.08
CA ASP A 368 -6.35 -11.55 -17.49
C ASP A 368 -5.78 -12.60 -16.52
N ILE A 369 -6.65 -13.42 -15.93
CA ILE A 369 -6.29 -14.38 -14.88
C ILE A 369 -6.50 -15.78 -15.41
N TRP A 370 -5.41 -16.46 -15.73
CA TRP A 370 -5.40 -17.81 -16.25
C TRP A 370 -5.22 -18.81 -15.11
N PRO A 371 -6.02 -19.89 -15.04
CA PRO A 371 -5.89 -20.89 -13.98
C PRO A 371 -4.51 -21.57 -13.91
N TRP A 372 -3.81 -21.69 -15.05
CA TRP A 372 -2.52 -22.37 -15.17
C TRP A 372 -1.34 -21.45 -15.57
N VAL A 373 -1.60 -20.29 -16.18
CA VAL A 373 -0.59 -19.26 -16.51
C VAL A 373 -0.58 -18.12 -15.48
N GLY A 374 -1.33 -18.20 -14.39
CA GLY A 374 -1.40 -17.13 -13.39
C GLY A 374 -1.90 -15.80 -13.97
N ILE A 375 -1.28 -14.67 -13.63
CA ILE A 375 -1.84 -13.32 -13.87
C ILE A 375 -1.15 -12.66 -15.05
N ALA A 376 -1.88 -12.15 -16.04
CA ALA A 376 -1.33 -11.38 -17.13
C ALA A 376 -1.91 -9.96 -17.17
N ALA A 377 -1.04 -8.97 -17.41
CA ALA A 377 -1.44 -7.62 -17.79
C ALA A 377 -1.31 -7.48 -19.31
N LEU A 378 -2.38 -7.06 -19.96
CA LEU A 378 -2.47 -6.88 -21.39
C LEU A 378 -2.55 -5.38 -21.73
N ASP A 379 -1.84 -4.98 -22.79
CA ASP A 379 -2.00 -3.64 -23.39
C ASP A 379 -3.29 -3.58 -24.23
N ALA A 380 -3.68 -2.39 -24.71
CA ALA A 380 -4.84 -2.17 -25.57
C ALA A 380 -4.83 -3.03 -26.86
N GLY A 381 -3.65 -3.40 -27.35
CA GLY A 381 -3.50 -4.36 -28.44
C GLY A 381 -3.72 -5.83 -28.05
N HIS A 382 -4.22 -6.10 -26.83
CA HIS A 382 -4.33 -7.44 -26.22
C HIS A 382 -3.00 -8.20 -26.16
N ARG A 383 -1.88 -7.47 -26.24
CA ARG A 383 -0.53 -8.03 -26.13
C ARG A 383 -0.15 -8.18 -24.68
N ARG A 384 0.41 -9.33 -24.31
CA ARG A 384 0.90 -9.62 -22.96
C ARG A 384 2.13 -8.77 -22.67
N VAL A 385 2.03 -7.82 -21.74
CA VAL A 385 3.14 -6.95 -21.32
C VAL A 385 3.78 -7.46 -20.04
N ALA A 386 3.00 -8.05 -19.13
CA ALA A 386 3.50 -8.72 -17.94
C ALA A 386 2.74 -10.02 -17.73
N VAL A 387 3.44 -11.11 -17.39
CA VAL A 387 2.82 -12.41 -17.05
C VAL A 387 3.48 -13.00 -15.80
N LEU A 388 2.67 -13.30 -14.78
CA LEU A 388 3.00 -14.06 -13.58
C LEU A 388 2.59 -15.52 -13.86
N PRO A 389 3.44 -16.28 -14.57
CA PRO A 389 4.43 -17.10 -13.89
C PRO A 389 5.71 -17.08 -14.73
N SER A 390 6.10 -15.92 -15.26
CA SER A 390 7.29 -15.89 -16.11
C SER A 390 8.50 -16.16 -15.23
N ILE A 391 9.22 -17.24 -15.53
CA ILE A 391 10.55 -17.52 -14.98
C ILE A 391 11.41 -16.24 -15.04
N ALA A 392 11.25 -15.43 -16.09
CA ALA A 392 11.89 -14.13 -16.23
C ALA A 392 11.62 -13.16 -15.06
N VAL A 393 10.38 -13.05 -14.58
CA VAL A 393 10.05 -12.17 -13.44
C VAL A 393 10.57 -12.77 -12.13
N PHE A 394 10.50 -14.09 -11.95
CA PHE A 394 11.10 -14.75 -10.79
C PHE A 394 12.62 -14.56 -10.76
N VAL A 395 13.28 -14.72 -11.91
CA VAL A 395 14.72 -14.46 -12.10
C VAL A 395 15.03 -12.99 -11.85
N LEU A 396 14.25 -12.05 -12.39
CA LEU A 396 14.45 -10.63 -12.15
C LEU A 396 14.29 -10.27 -10.67
N ALA A 397 13.33 -10.88 -9.98
CA ALA A 397 13.13 -10.71 -8.55
C ALA A 397 14.31 -11.27 -7.74
N LEU A 398 14.81 -12.45 -8.12
CA LEU A 398 16.03 -13.01 -7.54
C LEU A 398 17.23 -12.09 -7.79
N VAL A 399 17.35 -11.50 -8.98
CA VAL A 399 18.39 -10.51 -9.30
C VAL A 399 18.23 -9.26 -8.43
N VAL A 400 17.02 -8.75 -8.23
CA VAL A 400 16.76 -7.58 -7.36
C VAL A 400 17.12 -7.91 -5.91
N VAL A 401 16.72 -9.08 -5.40
CA VAL A 401 17.06 -9.53 -4.04
C VAL A 401 18.56 -9.71 -3.90
N ALA A 402 19.23 -10.32 -4.90
CA ALA A 402 20.67 -10.50 -4.92
C ALA A 402 21.42 -9.17 -4.99
N LEU A 403 20.96 -8.21 -5.81
CA LEU A 403 21.55 -6.88 -5.91
C LEU A 403 21.37 -6.10 -4.61
N ALA A 404 20.18 -6.13 -4.03
CA ALA A 404 19.89 -5.48 -2.75
C ALA A 404 20.75 -6.09 -1.63
N TRP A 405 20.90 -7.41 -1.61
CA TRP A 405 21.77 -8.11 -0.67
C TRP A 405 23.25 -7.76 -0.88
N LEU A 406 23.73 -7.74 -2.12
CA LEU A 406 25.11 -7.39 -2.46
C LEU A 406 25.42 -5.94 -2.06
N LEU A 407 24.52 -5.01 -2.37
CA LEU A 407 24.65 -3.61 -1.94
C LEU A 407 24.66 -3.49 -0.42
N ALA A 408 23.72 -4.14 0.27
CA ALA A 408 23.69 -4.14 1.72
C ALA A 408 24.96 -4.73 2.34
N ARG A 409 25.58 -5.73 1.70
CA ARG A 409 26.86 -6.29 2.11
C ARG A 409 28.03 -5.32 1.86
N VAL A 410 28.08 -4.67 0.69
CA VAL A 410 29.11 -3.67 0.35
C VAL A 410 29.11 -2.51 1.34
N PHE A 411 27.93 -2.07 1.80
CA PHE A 411 27.81 -1.04 2.82
C PHE A 411 28.02 -1.55 4.27
N GLY A 412 28.36 -2.83 4.46
CA GLY A 412 28.60 -3.42 5.77
C GLY A 412 27.35 -3.58 6.64
N TRP A 413 26.15 -3.52 6.05
CA TRP A 413 24.89 -3.65 6.78
C TRP A 413 24.53 -5.11 7.05
N VAL A 414 25.01 -6.07 6.26
CA VAL A 414 24.78 -7.49 6.52
C VAL A 414 26.05 -8.11 7.11
N ARG A 415 26.08 -8.36 8.42
CA ARG A 415 27.09 -9.21 9.06
C ARG A 415 26.61 -10.67 9.00
N LEU A 416 27.50 -11.57 8.58
CA LEU A 416 27.22 -13.00 8.66
C LEU A 416 27.30 -13.41 10.13
N GLU A 417 26.29 -14.12 10.63
CA GLU A 417 26.24 -14.66 12.00
C GLU A 417 27.41 -15.65 12.28
N THR A 418 28.26 -15.94 11.29
CA THR A 418 29.46 -16.79 11.43
C THR A 418 30.66 -16.10 12.10
N ASP A 419 30.61 -14.80 12.36
CA ASP A 419 31.72 -14.07 13.00
C ASP A 419 31.68 -14.13 14.55
N GLU A 420 30.74 -14.88 15.16
CA GLU A 420 30.63 -15.01 16.62
C GLU A 420 31.57 -16.08 17.24
N GLU A 421 32.43 -16.74 16.47
CA GLU A 421 33.36 -17.76 17.01
C GLU A 421 34.85 -17.49 16.78
N GLN A 422 35.22 -16.29 16.32
CA GLN A 422 36.64 -15.89 16.26
C GLN A 422 36.89 -14.66 17.12
N ALA A 423 37.72 -14.87 18.15
CA ALA A 423 38.33 -13.85 18.98
C ALA A 423 38.94 -12.71 18.13
N PRO A 424 39.07 -11.49 18.66
CA PRO A 424 39.54 -10.34 17.92
C PRO A 424 41.06 -10.42 17.70
N ASP A 425 41.49 -11.23 16.74
CA ASP A 425 42.79 -11.08 16.09
C ASP A 425 42.57 -10.32 14.79
N GLU A 426 42.94 -9.03 14.83
CA GLU A 426 43.27 -8.15 13.71
C GLU A 426 42.77 -8.60 12.32
N GLN A 427 41.47 -8.44 12.05
CA GLN A 427 41.00 -8.43 10.66
C GLN A 427 41.57 -7.17 9.97
N PRO A 428 42.42 -7.31 8.94
CA PRO A 428 42.97 -6.17 8.23
C PRO A 428 41.83 -5.38 7.59
N ASP A 429 41.88 -4.05 7.76
CA ASP A 429 40.85 -3.12 7.31
C ASP A 429 40.49 -3.40 5.85
N LEU A 430 39.25 -3.83 5.62
CA LEU A 430 38.73 -4.24 4.31
C LEU A 430 38.83 -3.10 3.29
N TRP A 431 38.88 -1.85 3.78
CA TRP A 431 39.19 -0.66 2.99
C TRP A 431 40.63 -0.60 2.47
N GLU A 432 41.59 -1.11 3.23
CA GLU A 432 42.99 -1.22 2.84
C GLU A 432 43.16 -2.25 1.71
N GLN A 433 42.47 -3.39 1.82
CA GLN A 433 42.48 -4.44 0.78
C GLN A 433 41.83 -3.96 -0.52
N LEU A 434 40.70 -3.26 -0.44
CA LEU A 434 40.03 -2.68 -1.62
C LEU A 434 40.87 -1.56 -2.27
N ARG A 435 41.56 -0.72 -1.47
CA ARG A 435 42.52 0.28 -2.00
C ARG A 435 43.69 -0.37 -2.73
N GLN A 436 44.13 -1.55 -2.30
CA GLN A 436 45.24 -2.25 -2.95
C GLN A 436 44.83 -2.88 -4.29
N GLN A 437 43.62 -3.45 -4.37
CA GLN A 437 43.15 -4.17 -5.56
C GLN A 437 42.53 -3.26 -6.64
N VAL A 438 41.98 -2.10 -6.27
CA VAL A 438 41.23 -1.26 -7.20
C VAL A 438 41.99 0.03 -7.53
N TRP A 439 42.63 0.03 -8.69
CA TRP A 439 43.60 1.07 -9.10
C TRP A 439 43.01 2.48 -9.22
N TRP A 440 41.71 2.65 -9.49
CA TRP A 440 41.06 3.96 -9.59
C TRP A 440 40.71 4.61 -8.24
N ILE A 441 40.81 3.88 -7.12
CA ILE A 441 40.64 4.43 -5.75
C ILE A 441 41.92 5.14 -5.28
N LYS A 442 43.07 4.80 -5.88
CA LYS A 442 44.33 5.53 -5.70
C LYS A 442 44.19 6.87 -6.42
N GLY A 443 43.70 7.88 -5.72
CA GLY A 443 43.54 9.24 -6.25
C GLY A 443 44.79 9.73 -7.00
N PRO A 444 44.65 10.70 -7.92
CA PRO A 444 45.74 11.13 -8.78
C PRO A 444 46.95 11.52 -7.93
N LYS A 445 48.06 10.77 -8.09
CA LYS A 445 49.34 11.11 -7.45
C LYS A 445 49.71 12.52 -7.88
N ARG A 446 49.57 13.50 -6.97
CA ARG A 446 50.22 14.80 -7.12
C ARG A 446 51.71 14.55 -7.19
N ARG A 447 52.28 14.67 -8.39
CA ARG A 447 53.73 14.78 -8.57
C ARG A 447 54.15 16.11 -7.95
N GLY A 448 55.05 16.03 -6.97
CA GLY A 448 55.77 17.19 -6.44
C GLY A 448 56.72 17.77 -7.46
#